data_AF-A0A3D3CH46-F1
#
_entry.id   AF-A0A3D3CH46-F1
#
_cell.length_a   1.000
_cell.length_b   1.000
_cell.length_c   1.000
_cell.angle_alpha   90.00
_cell.angle_beta   90.00
_cell.angle_gamma   90.00
#
_symmetry.space_group_name_H-M   'P 1'
#
loop_
_entity.id
_entity.type
_entity.pdbx_description
1 polymer ?
#
loop_
_entity_poly.entity_id
_entity_poly.type
_entity_poly.pdbx_seq_one_letter_code
_entity_poly.pdbx_strand_id
1 'polypeptide(L)'
;TVGGALDRLIDMREREGRHLAECVAEYLQSFEALLGRMALRWEERRDVALGEHRKKLSTLLGDCLTDLDRNRVAQEIAILADKWDISEEIVRSGGHIRQFRSIADGASSEGRKLDFLIQEMNREVNTMGSKTADEEFRWMVVEAKNLLEKIREQIQNVE
;
A
#
# COMPACT_ATOMS: atom_id res chain seq x y z
N THR A 1 -19.30 10.39 -45.51
CA THR A 1 -17.90 10.29 -45.98
C THR A 1 -17.10 9.48 -44.98
N VAL A 2 -16.06 8.77 -45.43
CA VAL A 2 -15.17 8.01 -44.52
C VAL A 2 -14.53 8.94 -43.48
N GLY A 3 -14.22 10.20 -43.84
CA GLY A 3 -13.73 11.22 -42.90
C GLY A 3 -14.64 11.45 -41.70
N GLY A 4 -15.94 11.70 -41.92
CA GLY A 4 -16.88 11.90 -40.81
C GLY A 4 -17.19 10.64 -39.97
N ALA A 5 -16.79 9.44 -40.43
CA ALA A 5 -16.82 8.23 -39.60
C ALA A 5 -15.53 8.08 -38.78
N LEU A 6 -14.39 8.48 -39.34
CA LEU A 6 -13.09 8.52 -38.67
C LEU A 6 -13.08 9.57 -37.54
N ASP A 7 -13.61 10.76 -37.79
CA ASP A 7 -13.67 11.83 -36.79
C ASP A 7 -14.52 11.40 -35.59
N ARG A 8 -15.69 10.79 -35.83
CA ARG A 8 -16.56 10.25 -34.77
C ARG A 8 -15.91 9.13 -33.96
N LEU A 9 -15.06 8.32 -34.59
CA LEU A 9 -14.31 7.27 -33.92
C LEU A 9 -13.22 7.85 -33.00
N ILE A 10 -12.50 8.88 -33.45
CA ILE A 10 -11.51 9.60 -32.64
C ILE A 10 -12.19 10.25 -31.43
N ASP A 11 -13.30 10.96 -31.69
CA ASP A 11 -14.10 11.65 -30.66
C ASP A 11 -14.64 10.68 -29.60
N MET A 12 -15.05 9.47 -30.01
CA MET A 12 -15.46 8.41 -29.08
C MET A 12 -14.28 7.91 -28.23
N ARG A 13 -13.13 7.64 -28.83
CA ARG A 13 -11.93 7.16 -28.13
C ARG A 13 -11.41 8.18 -27.11
N GLU A 14 -11.44 9.46 -27.44
CA GLU A 14 -11.01 10.51 -26.50
C GLU A 14 -11.94 10.64 -25.30
N ARG A 15 -13.26 10.49 -25.49
CA ARG A 15 -14.24 10.48 -24.39
C ARG A 15 -14.06 9.26 -23.50
N GLU A 16 -13.88 8.09 -24.09
CA GLU A 16 -13.64 6.83 -23.36
C GLU A 16 -12.34 6.89 -22.56
N GLY A 17 -11.24 7.35 -23.17
CA GLY A 17 -9.95 7.50 -22.48
C GLY A 17 -10.02 8.47 -21.30
N ARG A 18 -10.77 9.57 -21.43
CA ARG A 18 -10.98 10.53 -20.33
C ARG A 18 -11.74 9.91 -19.16
N HIS A 19 -12.81 9.18 -19.46
CA HIS A 19 -13.60 8.51 -18.44
C HIS A 19 -12.79 7.45 -17.68
N LEU A 20 -11.98 6.67 -18.40
CA LEU A 20 -11.08 5.68 -17.80
C LEU A 20 -10.03 6.34 -16.91
N ALA A 21 -9.45 7.47 -17.35
CA ALA A 21 -8.48 8.23 -16.55
C ALA A 21 -9.09 8.78 -15.25
N GLU A 22 -10.30 9.33 -15.31
CA GLU A 22 -11.05 9.79 -14.13
C GLU A 22 -11.30 8.63 -13.15
N CYS A 23 -11.74 7.47 -13.65
CA CYS A 23 -11.99 6.30 -12.83
C CYS A 23 -10.71 5.77 -12.15
N VAL A 24 -9.59 5.71 -12.87
CA VAL A 24 -8.28 5.34 -12.32
C VAL A 24 -7.85 6.32 -11.21
N ALA A 25 -8.04 7.62 -11.43
CA ALA A 25 -7.69 8.64 -10.44
C ALA A 25 -8.52 8.51 -9.15
N GLU A 26 -9.82 8.20 -9.26
CA GLU A 26 -10.70 7.96 -8.11
C GLU A 26 -10.27 6.74 -7.29
N TYR A 27 -9.93 5.62 -7.95
CA TYR A 27 -9.43 4.44 -7.25
C TYR A 27 -8.08 4.68 -6.60
N LEU A 28 -7.17 5.40 -7.28
CA LEU A 28 -5.87 5.73 -6.72
C LEU A 28 -5.99 6.65 -5.49
N GLN A 29 -6.91 7.62 -5.53
CA GLN A 29 -7.21 8.48 -4.38
C GLN A 29 -7.78 7.66 -3.22
N SER A 30 -8.69 6.73 -3.50
CA SER A 30 -9.25 5.82 -2.50
C SER A 30 -8.17 4.95 -1.86
N PHE A 31 -7.21 4.46 -2.66
CA PHE A 31 -6.06 3.70 -2.19
C PHE A 31 -5.15 4.54 -1.29
N GLU A 32 -4.83 5.79 -1.68
CA GLU A 32 -4.03 6.70 -0.86
C GLU A 32 -4.70 7.02 0.48
N ALA A 33 -6.02 7.26 0.49
CA ALA A 33 -6.78 7.49 1.71
C ALA A 33 -6.78 6.25 2.62
N LEU A 34 -6.91 5.05 2.05
CA LEU A 34 -6.80 3.80 2.78
C LEU A 34 -5.39 3.59 3.37
N LEU A 35 -4.35 3.92 2.62
CA LEU A 35 -2.97 3.88 3.10
C LEU A 35 -2.75 4.82 4.30
N GLY A 36 -3.36 6.02 4.27
CA GLY A 36 -3.35 6.94 5.42
C GLY A 36 -4.03 6.36 6.66
N ARG A 37 -5.16 5.65 6.49
CA ARG A 37 -5.83 4.94 7.60
C ARG A 37 -4.98 3.79 8.15
N MET A 38 -4.30 3.04 7.28
CA MET A 38 -3.38 1.99 7.69
C MET A 38 -2.21 2.56 8.50
N ALA A 39 -1.69 3.73 8.12
CA ALA A 39 -0.64 4.42 8.87
C ALA A 39 -1.10 4.83 10.28
N LEU A 40 -2.27 5.49 10.39
CA LEU A 40 -2.83 5.87 11.68
C LEU A 40 -3.06 4.65 12.58
N ARG A 41 -3.64 3.59 12.02
CA ARG A 41 -3.88 2.34 12.75
C ARG A 41 -2.58 1.69 13.23
N TRP A 42 -1.53 1.75 12.41
CA TRP A 42 -0.23 1.25 12.78
C TRP A 42 0.36 2.02 13.96
N GLU A 43 0.32 3.35 13.93
CA GLU A 43 0.78 4.20 15.03
C GLU A 43 0.05 3.89 16.34
N GLU A 44 -1.27 3.75 16.30
CA GLU A 44 -2.08 3.37 17.47
C GLU A 44 -1.69 2.01 18.06
N ARG A 45 -1.36 1.04 17.21
CA ARG A 45 -1.12 -0.35 17.63
C ARG A 45 0.34 -0.64 17.96
N ARG A 46 1.28 0.11 17.40
CA ARG A 46 2.72 -0.08 17.59
C ARG A 46 3.11 -0.03 19.06
N ASP A 47 2.68 1.01 19.77
CA ASP A 47 3.04 1.20 21.18
C ASP A 47 2.35 0.17 22.09
N VAL A 48 1.10 -0.17 21.78
CA VAL A 48 0.35 -1.20 22.50
C VAL A 48 1.02 -2.57 22.33
N ALA A 49 1.40 -2.95 21.11
CA ALA A 49 2.08 -4.21 20.83
C ALA A 49 3.42 -4.28 21.56
N LEU A 50 4.25 -3.23 21.48
CA LEU A 50 5.51 -3.14 22.22
C LEU A 50 5.31 -3.32 23.73
N GLY A 51 4.27 -2.69 24.28
CA GLY A 51 3.89 -2.84 25.70
C GLY A 51 3.49 -4.27 26.07
N GLU A 52 2.68 -4.93 25.25
CA GLU A 52 2.26 -6.32 25.46
C GLU A 52 3.44 -7.30 25.39
N HIS A 53 4.38 -7.09 24.46
CA HIS A 53 5.58 -7.90 24.33
C HIS A 53 6.50 -7.74 25.54
N ARG A 54 6.73 -6.50 25.97
CA ARG A 54 7.49 -6.21 27.18
C ARG A 54 6.86 -6.87 28.41
N LYS A 55 5.53 -6.82 28.54
CA LYS A 55 4.80 -7.44 29.65
C LYS A 55 4.91 -8.97 29.62
N LYS A 56 4.70 -9.61 28.47
CA LYS A 56 4.86 -11.07 28.30
C LYS A 56 6.28 -11.52 28.66
N LEU A 57 7.30 -10.82 28.19
CA LEU A 57 8.70 -11.10 28.51
C LEU A 57 8.97 -10.95 30.02
N SER A 58 8.48 -9.88 30.64
CA SER A 58 8.61 -9.69 32.09
C SER A 58 7.93 -10.80 32.89
N THR A 59 6.76 -11.29 32.45
CA THR A 59 6.05 -12.40 33.11
C THR A 59 6.75 -13.74 32.92
N LEU A 60 7.28 -14.03 31.72
CA LEU A 60 7.97 -15.29 31.43
C LEU A 60 9.33 -15.40 32.14
N LEU A 61 10.02 -14.28 32.30
CA LEU A 61 11.39 -14.25 32.81
C LEU A 61 11.48 -13.96 34.32
N GLY A 62 10.45 -13.33 34.91
CA GLY A 62 10.40 -13.02 36.33
C GLY A 62 11.56 -12.15 36.83
N ASP A 63 11.83 -12.19 38.14
CA ASP A 63 12.92 -11.43 38.79
C ASP A 63 14.31 -12.08 38.64
N CYS A 64 14.40 -13.22 37.96
CA CYS A 64 15.62 -14.04 37.89
C CYS A 64 16.62 -13.61 36.80
N LEU A 65 16.36 -12.51 36.08
CA LEU A 65 17.23 -12.05 35.00
C LEU A 65 18.49 -11.37 35.53
N THR A 66 19.64 -11.78 35.00
CA THR A 66 20.87 -10.99 35.12
C THR A 66 20.84 -9.77 34.18
N ASP A 67 21.73 -8.81 34.37
CA ASP A 67 21.81 -7.64 33.48
C ASP A 67 22.24 -8.02 32.04
N LEU A 68 22.98 -9.12 31.89
CA LEU A 68 23.32 -9.69 30.58
C LEU A 68 22.07 -10.23 29.88
N ASP A 69 21.19 -10.91 30.61
CA ASP A 69 19.94 -11.43 30.06
C ASP A 69 18.98 -10.29 29.68
N ARG A 70 18.94 -9.21 30.48
CA ARG A 70 18.16 -8.01 30.15
C ARG A 70 18.61 -7.37 28.83
N ASN A 71 19.92 -7.25 28.60
CA ASN A 71 20.46 -6.72 27.34
C ASN A 71 20.09 -7.60 26.14
N ARG A 72 20.17 -8.93 26.30
CA ARG A 72 19.79 -9.87 25.24
C ARG A 72 18.30 -9.82 24.93
N VAL A 73 17.46 -9.70 25.95
CA VAL A 73 16.00 -9.50 25.78
C VAL A 73 15.68 -8.19 25.07
N ALA A 74 16.36 -7.09 25.44
CA ALA A 74 16.17 -5.81 24.76
C ALA A 74 16.55 -5.89 23.28
N GLN A 75 17.63 -6.60 22.95
CA GLN A 75 18.05 -6.83 21.57
C GLN A 75 17.02 -7.67 20.78
N GLU A 76 16.47 -8.73 21.36
CA GLU A 76 15.41 -9.53 20.73
C GLU A 76 14.14 -8.72 20.51
N ILE A 77 13.73 -7.88 21.48
CA ILE A 77 12.60 -6.95 21.32
C ILE A 77 12.87 -5.98 20.16
N ALA A 78 14.08 -5.43 20.05
CA ALA A 78 14.44 -4.53 18.95
C ALA A 78 14.36 -5.24 17.59
N ILE A 79 14.86 -6.47 17.48
CA ILE A 79 14.78 -7.28 16.26
C ILE A 79 13.31 -7.59 15.91
N LEU A 80 12.48 -7.91 16.91
CA LEU A 80 11.04 -8.16 16.70
C LEU A 80 10.30 -6.89 16.27
N ALA A 81 10.62 -5.74 16.86
CA ALA A 81 10.04 -4.46 16.49
C ALA A 81 10.35 -4.11 15.03
N ASP A 82 11.60 -4.30 14.60
CA ASP A 82 12.03 -4.08 13.21
C ASP A 82 11.31 -5.03 12.23
N LYS A 83 11.12 -6.29 12.62
CA LYS A 83 10.38 -7.27 11.81
C LYS A 83 8.90 -6.92 11.63
N TRP A 84 8.31 -6.18 12.57
CA TRP A 84 6.89 -5.84 12.53
C TRP A 84 6.62 -4.44 12.01
N ASP A 85 7.65 -3.60 11.93
CA ASP A 85 7.51 -2.25 11.43
C ASP A 85 7.14 -2.23 9.94
N ILE A 86 6.03 -1.56 9.64
CA ILE A 86 5.50 -1.37 8.30
C ILE A 86 5.68 0.06 7.78
N SER A 87 6.36 0.92 8.56
CA SER A 87 6.52 2.34 8.22
C SER A 87 7.23 2.53 6.89
N GLU A 88 8.20 1.67 6.56
CA GLU A 88 8.88 1.70 5.27
C GLU A 88 7.91 1.39 4.12
N GLU A 89 7.11 0.34 4.22
CA GLU A 89 6.15 -0.06 3.20
C GLU A 89 5.11 1.03 2.91
N ILE A 90 4.66 1.75 3.95
CA ILE A 90 3.75 2.88 3.81
C ILE A 90 4.41 4.02 3.03
N VAL A 91 5.64 4.37 3.39
CA VAL A 91 6.40 5.43 2.72
C VAL A 91 6.68 5.07 1.26
N ARG A 92 7.09 3.82 0.99
CA ARG A 92 7.31 3.32 -0.38
C ARG A 92 6.04 3.37 -1.21
N SER A 93 4.92 2.89 -0.67
CA SER A 93 3.60 2.97 -1.33
C SER A 93 3.22 4.40 -1.67
N GLY A 94 3.41 5.35 -0.75
CA GLY A 94 3.20 6.78 -1.02
C GLY A 94 4.11 7.33 -2.12
N GLY A 95 5.35 6.85 -2.20
CA GLY A 95 6.27 7.15 -3.31
C GLY A 95 5.76 6.64 -4.66
N HIS A 96 5.31 5.38 -4.71
CA HIS A 96 4.74 4.78 -5.92
C HIS A 96 3.48 5.51 -6.39
N ILE A 97 2.59 5.93 -5.48
CA ILE A 97 1.40 6.74 -5.81
C ILE A 97 1.80 8.05 -6.50
N ARG A 98 2.78 8.78 -5.95
CA ARG A 98 3.27 10.03 -6.56
C ARG A 98 3.86 9.81 -7.95
N GLN A 99 4.65 8.75 -8.11
CA GLN A 99 5.23 8.39 -9.40
C GLN A 99 4.15 7.98 -10.41
N PHE A 100 3.13 7.25 -9.95
CA PHE A 100 2.01 6.83 -10.78
C PHE A 100 1.27 8.04 -11.35
N ARG A 101 0.92 9.02 -10.50
CA ARG A 101 0.28 10.28 -10.94
C ARG A 101 1.13 11.01 -11.98
N SER A 102 2.44 11.14 -11.72
CA SER A 102 3.35 11.81 -12.65
C SER A 102 3.43 11.14 -14.03
N ILE A 103 3.30 9.80 -14.09
CA ILE A 103 3.31 9.07 -15.36
C ILE A 103 1.94 9.18 -16.04
N ALA A 104 0.85 9.06 -15.28
CA ALA A 104 -0.51 9.16 -15.79
C ALA A 104 -0.83 10.54 -16.40
N ASP A 105 -0.27 11.61 -15.82
CA ASP A 105 -0.41 12.99 -16.33
C ASP A 105 0.54 13.32 -17.49
N GLY A 106 1.44 12.39 -17.85
CA GLY A 106 2.42 12.56 -18.92
C GLY A 106 1.81 12.53 -20.33
N ALA A 107 2.50 13.15 -21.29
CA ALA A 107 2.04 13.23 -22.68
C ALA A 107 2.05 11.89 -23.44
N SER A 108 2.77 10.90 -22.93
CA SER A 108 2.84 9.54 -23.48
C SER A 108 2.22 8.57 -22.49
N SER A 109 1.18 7.84 -22.92
CA SER A 109 0.65 6.72 -22.14
C SER A 109 1.73 5.65 -22.01
N GLU A 110 2.20 5.43 -20.78
CA GLU A 110 3.18 4.40 -20.44
C GLU A 110 2.53 3.30 -19.59
N GLY A 111 1.50 2.64 -20.14
CA GLY A 111 0.71 1.59 -19.47
C GLY A 111 1.56 0.53 -18.75
N ARG A 112 2.66 0.06 -19.38
CA ARG A 112 3.60 -0.88 -18.73
C ARG A 112 4.29 -0.32 -17.48
N LYS A 113 4.65 0.97 -17.45
CA LYS A 113 5.26 1.56 -16.26
C LYS A 113 4.23 1.73 -15.15
N LEU A 114 2.98 2.04 -15.51
CA LEU A 114 1.88 2.08 -14.54
C LEU A 114 1.61 0.69 -13.96
N ASP A 115 1.57 -0.37 -14.78
CA ASP A 115 1.41 -1.76 -14.31
C ASP A 115 2.55 -2.17 -13.37
N PHE A 116 3.80 -1.80 -13.69
CA PHE A 116 4.93 -2.01 -12.78
C PHE A 116 4.72 -1.35 -11.41
N LEU A 117 4.26 -0.10 -11.37
CA LEU A 117 4.00 0.60 -10.10
C LEU A 117 2.86 -0.05 -9.31
N ILE A 118 1.83 -0.58 -9.99
CA ILE A 118 0.75 -1.33 -9.33
C ILE A 118 1.29 -2.62 -8.70
N GLN A 119 2.19 -3.32 -9.39
CA GLN A 119 2.84 -4.51 -8.86
C GLN A 119 3.67 -4.19 -7.61
N GLU A 120 4.44 -3.10 -7.65
CA GLU A 120 5.22 -2.66 -6.49
C GLU A 120 4.30 -2.26 -5.32
N MET A 121 3.25 -1.47 -5.55
CA MET A 121 2.26 -1.15 -4.51
C MET A 121 1.60 -2.41 -3.91
N ASN A 122 1.28 -3.41 -4.74
CA ASN A 122 0.75 -4.69 -4.25
C ASN A 122 1.77 -5.45 -3.40
N ARG A 123 3.06 -5.39 -3.75
CA ARG A 123 4.14 -6.00 -2.97
C ARG A 123 4.28 -5.35 -1.59
N GLU A 124 4.19 -4.03 -1.53
CA GLU A 124 4.18 -3.28 -0.27
C GLU A 124 2.98 -3.69 0.60
N VAL A 125 1.77 -3.69 0.04
CA VAL A 125 0.54 -4.09 0.74
C VAL A 125 0.61 -5.53 1.28
N ASN A 126 1.17 -6.46 0.50
CA ASN A 126 1.41 -7.83 0.96
C ASN A 126 2.36 -7.88 2.16
N THR A 127 3.44 -7.09 2.11
CA THR A 127 4.43 -7.03 3.18
C THR A 127 3.80 -6.47 4.46
N MET A 128 3.03 -5.38 4.36
CA MET A 128 2.27 -4.82 5.49
C MET A 128 1.32 -5.86 6.11
N GLY A 129 0.58 -6.60 5.28
CA GLY A 129 -0.33 -7.65 5.75
C GLY A 129 0.37 -8.83 6.41
N SER A 130 1.60 -9.15 6.00
CA SER A 130 2.40 -10.23 6.61
C SER A 130 3.01 -9.84 7.96
N LYS A 131 3.27 -8.56 8.17
CA LYS A 131 3.87 -7.99 9.38
C LYS A 131 2.82 -7.59 10.44
N THR A 132 1.54 -7.53 10.08
CA THR A 132 0.47 -7.05 10.96
C THR A 132 -0.55 -8.14 11.27
N ALA A 133 -0.82 -8.38 12.56
CA ALA A 133 -1.80 -9.40 13.00
C ALA A 133 -3.20 -8.83 13.31
N ASP A 134 -3.36 -7.52 13.27
CA ASP A 134 -4.62 -6.83 13.58
C ASP A 134 -5.73 -7.19 12.58
N GLU A 135 -6.94 -7.46 13.08
CA GLU A 135 -8.08 -7.88 12.25
C GLU A 135 -8.56 -6.77 11.32
N GLU A 136 -8.72 -5.56 11.87
CA GLU A 136 -9.10 -4.38 11.09
C GLU A 136 -8.06 -4.07 10.01
N PHE A 137 -6.77 -4.21 10.34
CA PHE A 137 -5.69 -4.10 9.36
C PHE A 137 -5.78 -5.13 8.24
N ARG A 138 -6.15 -6.38 8.53
CA ARG A 138 -6.36 -7.41 7.50
C ARG A 138 -7.47 -7.04 6.52
N TRP A 139 -8.57 -6.44 7.01
CA TRP A 139 -9.62 -5.92 6.14
C TRP A 139 -9.13 -4.80 5.23
N MET A 140 -8.34 -3.87 5.78
CA MET A 140 -7.71 -2.80 4.99
C MET A 140 -6.77 -3.35 3.91
N VAL A 141 -5.99 -4.39 4.20
CA VAL A 141 -5.12 -5.04 3.21
C VAL A 141 -5.91 -5.65 2.06
N VAL A 142 -7.04 -6.31 2.34
CA VAL A 142 -7.91 -6.88 1.30
C VAL A 142 -8.49 -5.77 0.42
N GLU A 143 -8.98 -4.69 1.02
CA GLU A 143 -9.54 -3.56 0.27
C GLU A 143 -8.48 -2.85 -0.58
N ALA A 144 -7.26 -2.71 -0.05
CA ALA A 144 -6.13 -2.14 -0.77
C ALA A 144 -5.81 -2.95 -2.04
N LYS A 145 -5.79 -4.28 -1.94
CA LYS A 145 -5.59 -5.17 -3.09
C LYS A 145 -6.72 -5.06 -4.12
N ASN A 146 -7.97 -4.97 -3.66
CA ASN A 146 -9.12 -4.79 -4.55
C ASN A 146 -9.02 -3.49 -5.34
N LEU A 147 -8.63 -2.38 -4.70
CA LEU A 147 -8.44 -1.10 -5.37
C LEU A 147 -7.32 -1.16 -6.40
N LEU A 148 -6.18 -1.79 -6.06
CA LEU A 148 -5.07 -1.97 -6.99
C LEU A 148 -5.44 -2.83 -8.20
N GLU A 149 -6.23 -3.89 -8.01
CA GLU A 149 -6.71 -4.71 -9.13
C GLU A 149 -7.68 -3.93 -10.03
N LYS A 150 -8.61 -3.15 -9.46
CA LYS A 150 -9.50 -2.28 -10.24
C LYS A 150 -8.71 -1.29 -11.10
N ILE A 151 -7.68 -0.65 -10.52
CA ILE A 151 -6.79 0.26 -11.25
C ILE A 151 -6.10 -0.47 -12.41
N ARG A 152 -5.61 -1.69 -12.15
CA ARG A 152 -4.92 -2.51 -13.14
C ARG A 152 -5.82 -2.87 -14.32
N GLU A 153 -7.04 -3.31 -14.03
CA GLU A 153 -8.05 -3.63 -15.05
C GLU A 153 -8.34 -2.41 -15.93
N GLN A 154 -8.49 -1.21 -15.35
CA GLN A 154 -8.72 0.01 -16.13
C GLN A 154 -7.53 0.36 -17.03
N ILE A 155 -6.30 0.21 -16.54
CA ILE A 155 -5.11 0.47 -17.37
C ILE A 155 -5.01 -0.49 -18.55
N GLN A 156 -5.35 -1.77 -18.35
CA GLN A 156 -5.36 -2.77 -19.42
C GLN A 156 -6.48 -2.52 -20.44
N ASN A 157 -7.58 -1.89 -20.04
CA ASN A 157 -8.67 -1.51 -20.96
C ASN A 157 -8.33 -0.30 -21.85
N VAL A 158 -7.28 0.47 -21.51
CA VAL A 158 -6.81 1.65 -22.29
C VAL A 158 -5.81 1.26 -23.37
N GLU A 159 -5.11 0.11 -23.25
CA GLU A 159 -4.20 -0.45 -24.28
C GLU A 159 -4.97 -1.07 -25.46
#